data_AF-A0A6B0X5Y8-F1
#
_entry.id   AF-A0A6B0X5Y8-F1
#
_cell.length_a   1.000
_cell.length_b   1.000
_cell.length_c   1.000
_cell.angle_alpha   90.00
_cell.angle_beta   90.00
_cell.angle_gamma   90.00
#
_symmetry.space_group_name_H-M   'P 1'
#
loop_
_entity.id
_entity.type
_entity.pdbx_description
1 polymer ?
#
loop_
_entity_poly.entity_id
_entity_poly.type
_entity_poly.pdbx_seq_one_letter_code
_entity_poly.pdbx_strand_id
1 'polypeptide(L)'
;MERPWGPFFIVAATFLLGIWTFDAKLSLSGDNAEFITLARSLAQGEGLLHINSPDPKPATKYPFGFPLLLAPLAWAFPGEWVPMKAWVLVLFALGMGVLYQLAKE
;
A
#
# COMPACT_ATOMS: atom_id res chain seq x y z
N MET A 1 27.47 -13.34 -19.17
CA MET A 1 27.28 -13.00 -17.74
C MET A 1 26.53 -11.69 -17.69
N GLU A 2 25.23 -11.70 -17.42
CA GLU A 2 24.49 -10.45 -17.23
C GLU A 2 24.87 -9.80 -15.89
N ARG A 3 24.88 -8.48 -15.87
CA ARG A 3 25.26 -7.69 -14.70
C ARG A 3 24.21 -7.88 -13.59
N PRO A 4 24.60 -8.22 -12.34
CA PRO A 4 23.68 -8.48 -11.23
C PRO A 4 22.85 -7.26 -10.79
N TRP A 5 23.14 -6.08 -11.37
CA TRP A 5 22.57 -4.79 -11.02
C TRP A 5 21.20 -4.51 -11.66
N GLY A 6 20.77 -5.34 -12.63
CA GLY A 6 19.52 -5.17 -13.37
C GLY A 6 18.28 -4.94 -12.48
N PRO A 7 17.93 -5.85 -11.55
CA PRO A 7 16.75 -5.66 -10.70
C PRO A 7 16.87 -4.41 -9.83
N PHE A 8 18.04 -4.11 -9.27
CA PHE A 8 18.27 -2.92 -8.45
C PHE A 8 18.06 -1.63 -9.24
N PHE A 9 18.50 -1.60 -10.49
CA PHE A 9 18.25 -0.47 -11.39
C PHE A 9 16.74 -0.29 -11.64
N ILE A 10 16.00 -1.37 -11.89
CA ILE A 10 14.54 -1.33 -12.06
C ILE A 10 13.86 -0.80 -10.81
N VAL A 11 14.20 -1.32 -9.62
CA VAL A 11 13.66 -0.82 -8.34
C VAL A 11 13.92 0.68 -8.20
N ALA A 12 15.17 1.13 -8.40
CA ALA A 12 15.53 2.54 -8.25
C ALA A 12 14.78 3.43 -9.26
N ALA A 13 14.72 3.03 -10.54
CA ALA A 13 14.02 3.78 -11.56
C ALA A 13 12.51 3.88 -11.27
N THR A 14 11.86 2.77 -10.93
CA THR A 14 10.44 2.75 -10.55
C THR A 14 10.17 3.61 -9.32
N PHE A 15 11.04 3.53 -8.30
CA PHE A 15 10.87 4.32 -7.09
C PHE A 15 11.01 5.84 -7.35
N LEU A 16 12.02 6.25 -8.11
CA LEU A 16 12.24 7.66 -8.46
C LEU A 16 11.10 8.22 -9.32
N LEU A 17 10.62 7.45 -10.31
CA LEU A 17 9.45 7.83 -11.11
C LEU A 17 8.20 7.92 -10.24
N GLY A 18 7.99 6.95 -9.34
CA GLY A 18 6.86 6.95 -8.43
C GLY A 18 6.87 8.12 -7.46
N ILE A 19 8.04 8.56 -6.98
CA ILE A 19 8.19 9.80 -6.20
C ILE A 19 7.78 11.01 -7.05
N TRP A 20 8.26 11.10 -8.29
CA TRP A 20 7.95 12.22 -9.17
C TRP A 20 6.45 12.35 -9.44
N THR A 21 5.73 11.23 -9.54
CA THR A 21 4.28 11.19 -9.76
C THR A 21 3.47 11.02 -8.48
N PHE A 22 4.09 11.09 -7.30
CA PHE A 22 3.41 10.79 -6.05
C PHE A 22 2.36 11.85 -5.70
N ASP A 23 1.10 11.44 -5.59
CA ASP A 23 0.02 12.29 -5.08
C ASP A 23 -0.34 11.87 -3.66
N ALA A 24 -0.26 12.79 -2.71
CA ALA A 24 -0.63 12.55 -1.31
C ALA A 24 -2.15 12.53 -1.07
N LYS A 25 -2.95 13.05 -2.00
CA LYS A 25 -4.41 13.16 -1.86
C LYS A 25 -5.09 11.80 -1.90
N LEU A 26 -6.26 11.72 -1.29
CA LEU A 26 -7.14 10.56 -1.45
C LEU A 26 -7.74 10.58 -2.87
N SER A 27 -7.97 9.39 -3.42
CA SER A 27 -8.57 9.25 -4.76
C SER A 27 -10.06 9.55 -4.67
N LEU A 28 -10.61 10.19 -5.70
CA LEU A 28 -12.05 10.36 -5.85
C LEU A 28 -12.78 9.03 -6.08
N SER A 29 -12.07 7.96 -6.49
CA SER A 29 -12.65 6.62 -6.57
C SER A 29 -13.00 6.01 -5.21
N GLY A 30 -12.38 6.51 -4.12
CA GLY A 30 -12.63 6.06 -2.76
C GLY A 30 -11.89 4.80 -2.32
N ASP A 31 -11.36 3.98 -3.23
CA ASP A 31 -10.75 2.68 -2.85
C ASP A 31 -9.58 2.83 -1.86
N ASN A 32 -8.72 3.84 -2.06
CA ASN A 32 -7.62 4.07 -1.12
C ASN A 32 -8.13 4.52 0.26
N ALA A 33 -9.17 5.34 0.33
CA ALA A 33 -9.81 5.70 1.60
C ALA A 33 -10.44 4.47 2.29
N GLU A 34 -11.04 3.56 1.53
CA GLU A 34 -11.60 2.30 2.04
C GLU A 34 -10.50 1.43 2.66
N PHE A 35 -9.40 1.17 1.95
CA PHE A 35 -8.28 0.38 2.49
C PHE A 35 -7.61 1.03 3.69
N ILE A 36 -7.45 2.36 3.70
CA ILE A 36 -6.93 3.10 4.86
C ILE A 36 -7.85 2.92 6.07
N THR A 37 -9.16 2.98 5.87
CA THR A 37 -10.15 2.77 6.94
C THR A 37 -10.08 1.36 7.52
N LEU A 38 -10.01 0.34 6.65
CA LEU A 38 -9.88 -1.05 7.08
C LEU A 38 -8.56 -1.33 7.79
N ALA A 39 -7.45 -0.72 7.33
CA ALA A 39 -6.15 -0.82 8.00
C ALA A 39 -6.18 -0.23 9.41
N ARG A 40 -6.87 0.90 9.59
CA ARG A 40 -7.09 1.52 10.91
C ARG A 40 -7.94 0.63 11.83
N SER A 41 -9.04 0.09 11.30
CA SER A 41 -9.90 -0.85 12.03
C SER A 41 -9.12 -2.09 12.51
N LEU A 42 -8.26 -2.65 11.65
CA LEU A 42 -7.38 -3.75 12.04
C LEU A 42 -6.35 -3.33 13.09
N ALA A 43 -5.73 -2.15 12.94
CA ALA A 43 -4.77 -1.62 13.90
C ALA A 43 -5.40 -1.36 15.29
N GLN A 44 -6.70 -1.08 15.34
CA GLN A 44 -7.49 -0.92 16.57
C GLN A 44 -7.99 -2.24 17.16
N GLY A 45 -7.81 -3.37 16.45
CA GLY A 45 -8.29 -4.68 16.89
C GLY A 45 -9.78 -4.93 16.64
N GLU A 46 -10.44 -4.09 15.83
CA GLU A 46 -11.88 -4.20 15.54
C GLU A 46 -12.19 -5.16 14.37
N GLY A 47 -11.16 -5.66 13.69
CA GLY A 47 -11.32 -6.50 12.50
C GLY A 47 -11.49 -5.67 11.23
N LEU A 48 -12.24 -6.18 10.25
CA LEU A 48 -12.54 -5.48 9.00
C LEU A 48 -13.89 -4.74 9.09
N LEU A 49 -13.90 -3.59 9.74
CA LEU A 49 -15.09 -2.73 9.86
C LEU A 49 -14.91 -1.40 9.14
N HIS A 50 -16.00 -0.88 8.57
CA HIS A 50 -16.09 0.48 8.07
C HIS A 50 -16.33 1.46 9.24
N ILE A 51 -15.27 1.71 10.00
CA ILE A 51 -15.26 2.59 11.20
C ILE A 51 -15.48 4.08 10.89
N ASN A 52 -15.58 4.46 9.62
CA ASN A 52 -15.86 5.82 9.17
C ASN A 52 -17.36 6.19 9.21
N SER A 53 -18.22 5.24 9.59
CA SER A 53 -19.67 5.43 9.69
C SER A 53 -20.13 5.42 11.16
N PRO A 54 -21.19 6.17 11.53
CA PRO A 54 -21.72 6.16 12.91
C PRO A 54 -22.17 4.78 13.41
N ASP A 55 -22.55 3.91 12.48
CA ASP A 55 -22.88 2.51 12.69
C ASP A 55 -21.90 1.66 11.87
N PRO A 56 -20.75 1.24 12.46
CA PRO A 56 -19.71 0.50 11.75
C PRO A 56 -20.24 -0.83 11.21
N LYS A 57 -20.07 -1.05 9.91
CA LYS A 57 -20.50 -2.28 9.24
C LYS A 57 -19.31 -3.14 8.83
N PRO A 58 -19.41 -4.47 8.92
CA PRO A 58 -18.40 -5.37 8.38
C PRO A 58 -18.16 -5.13 6.89
N ALA A 59 -16.89 -5.08 6.50
CA ALA A 59 -16.49 -4.97 5.12
C ALA A 59 -16.54 -6.34 4.44
N THR A 60 -17.19 -6.40 3.27
CA THR A 60 -17.39 -7.65 2.50
C THR A 60 -16.76 -7.61 1.11
N LYS A 61 -16.32 -6.43 0.66
CA LYS A 61 -15.78 -6.20 -0.69
C LYS A 61 -14.36 -6.77 -0.87
N TYR A 62 -13.52 -6.67 0.16
CA TYR A 62 -12.10 -7.01 0.08
C TYR A 62 -11.66 -7.97 1.20
N PRO A 63 -10.71 -8.88 0.91
CA PRO A 63 -10.10 -9.72 1.93
C PRO A 63 -9.14 -8.91 2.83
N PHE A 64 -8.76 -9.49 3.97
CA PHE A 64 -7.93 -8.82 4.99
C PHE A 64 -6.49 -8.56 4.58
N GLY A 65 -5.96 -9.24 3.56
CA GLY A 65 -4.53 -9.26 3.26
C GLY A 65 -3.92 -7.88 3.02
N PHE A 66 -4.49 -7.08 2.12
CA PHE A 66 -3.96 -5.74 1.81
C PHE A 66 -4.15 -4.74 2.96
N PRO A 67 -5.34 -4.62 3.60
CA PRO A 67 -5.49 -3.85 4.84
C PRO A 67 -4.47 -4.22 5.94
N LEU A 68 -4.16 -5.51 6.09
CA LEU A 68 -3.19 -6.00 7.08
C LEU A 68 -1.75 -5.51 6.80
N LEU A 69 -1.36 -5.41 5.52
CA LEU A 69 -0.06 -4.84 5.14
C LEU A 69 0.07 -3.36 5.47
N LEU A 70 -1.06 -2.65 5.57
CA LEU A 70 -1.12 -1.22 5.90
C LEU A 70 -1.28 -0.96 7.40
N ALA A 71 -1.85 -1.91 8.16
CA ALA A 71 -2.19 -1.75 9.57
C ALA A 71 -1.00 -1.31 10.47
N PRO A 72 0.24 -1.81 10.31
CA PRO A 72 1.37 -1.34 11.11
C PRO A 72 1.66 0.15 10.92
N LEU A 73 1.46 0.67 9.70
CA LEU A 73 1.65 2.08 9.39
C LEU A 73 0.52 2.92 9.97
N ALA A 74 -0.71 2.41 9.97
CA ALA A 74 -1.84 3.06 10.64
C ALA A 74 -1.64 3.14 12.16
N TRP A 75 -1.03 2.12 12.77
CA TRP A 75 -0.67 2.11 14.18
C TRP A 75 0.49 3.06 14.51
N ALA A 76 1.56 3.03 13.71
CA ALA A 76 2.75 3.85 13.92
C ALA A 76 2.54 5.35 13.64
N PHE A 77 1.63 5.68 12.70
CA PHE A 77 1.33 7.05 12.26
C PHE A 77 -0.18 7.32 12.35
N PRO A 78 -0.74 7.45 13.57
CA PRO A 78 -2.18 7.64 13.75
C PRO A 78 -2.63 8.95 13.11
N GLY A 79 -3.79 8.92 12.45
CA GLY A 79 -4.36 10.09 11.77
C GLY A 79 -3.80 10.35 10.36
N GLU A 80 -2.58 9.89 10.08
CA GLU A 80 -1.93 10.06 8.79
C GLU A 80 -2.27 8.94 7.80
N TRP A 81 -2.19 9.25 6.49
CA TRP A 81 -2.36 8.25 5.43
C TRP A 81 -1.23 8.24 4.40
N VAL A 82 -0.44 9.30 4.34
CA VAL A 82 0.72 9.39 3.45
C VAL A 82 1.71 8.23 3.67
N PRO A 83 2.03 7.80 4.91
CA PRO A 83 2.93 6.65 5.13
C PRO A 83 2.43 5.35 4.50
N MET A 84 1.11 5.10 4.52
CA MET A 84 0.51 3.92 3.88
C MET A 84 0.66 3.98 2.35
N LYS A 85 0.44 5.16 1.73
CA LYS A 85 0.65 5.32 0.28
C LYS A 85 2.12 5.19 -0.11
N ALA A 86 3.03 5.77 0.68
CA ALA A 86 4.47 5.64 0.46
C ALA A 86 4.93 4.18 0.58
N TRP A 87 4.36 3.43 1.53
CA TRP A 87 4.62 2.00 1.69
C TRP A 87 4.20 1.20 0.45
N VAL A 88 3.03 1.49 -0.12
CA VAL A 88 2.58 0.87 -1.39
C VAL A 88 3.56 1.18 -2.53
N LEU A 89 4.11 2.39 -2.61
CA LEU A 89 5.14 2.73 -3.61
C LEU A 89 6.41 1.89 -3.41
N VAL A 90 6.87 1.72 -2.17
CA VAL A 90 8.03 0.85 -1.88
C VAL A 90 7.77 -0.58 -2.33
N LEU A 91 6.61 -1.15 -1.96
CA LEU A 91 6.23 -2.50 -2.38
C LEU A 91 6.13 -2.64 -3.89
N PHE A 92 5.57 -1.64 -4.58
CA PHE A 92 5.48 -1.62 -6.03
C PHE A 92 6.88 -1.61 -6.69
N ALA A 93 7.78 -0.75 -6.23
CA ALA A 93 9.14 -0.67 -6.75
C ALA A 93 9.90 -2.00 -6.55
N LEU A 94 9.81 -2.61 -5.37
CA LEU A 94 10.40 -3.93 -5.10
C LEU A 94 9.78 -5.01 -5.98
N GLY A 95 8.45 -5.01 -6.13
CA GLY A 95 7.70 -5.93 -6.97
C GLY A 95 8.14 -5.87 -8.44
N MET A 96 8.42 -4.67 -8.96
CA MET A 96 8.96 -4.51 -10.33
C MET A 96 10.35 -5.13 -10.49
N GLY A 97 11.21 -5.04 -9.48
CA GLY A 97 12.50 -5.73 -9.47
C GLY A 97 12.36 -7.25 -9.51
N VAL A 98 11.41 -7.81 -8.74
CA VAL A 98 11.09 -9.24 -8.76
C VAL A 98 10.51 -9.66 -10.12
N LEU A 99 9.55 -8.89 -10.64
CA LEU A 99 8.94 -9.14 -11.95
C LEU A 99 9.97 -9.17 -13.06
N TYR A 100 10.94 -8.24 -13.05
CA TYR A 100 12.04 -8.22 -14.01
C TYR A 100 12.85 -9.53 -13.98
N GLN A 101 13.07 -10.11 -12.81
CA GLN A 101 13.79 -11.38 -12.69
C GLN A 101 12.96 -12.54 -13.24
N LEU A 102 11.67 -12.59 -12.91
CA LEU A 102 10.76 -13.64 -13.40
C LEU A 102 10.55 -13.56 -14.91
N ALA A 103 10.49 -12.37 -15.49
CA ALA A 103 10.28 -12.18 -16.93
C ALA A 103 11.51 -12.53 -17.78
N LYS A 104 12.66 -12.79 -17.14
CA LYS A 104 13.89 -13.23 -17.80
C LYS A 104 14.03 -14.75 -17.88
N GLU A 105 13.31 -15.47 -17.02
CA GLU A 105 13.24 -16.93 -17.04
C GLU A 105 12.43 -17.41 -18.25
#